data_AF-A0A6N3BHD1-F1
#
_entry.id   AF-A0A6N3BHD1-F1
#
_cell.length_a   1.000
_cell.length_b   1.000
_cell.length_c   1.000
_cell.angle_alpha   90.00
_cell.angle_beta   90.00
_cell.angle_gamma   90.00
#
_symmetry.space_group_name_H-M   'P 1'
#
loop_
_entity.id
_entity.type
_entity.pdbx_description
1 polymer ?
#
loop_
_entity_poly.entity_id
_entity_poly.type
_entity_poly.pdbx_seq_one_letter_code
_entity_poly.pdbx_strand_id
1 'polypeptide(L)'
;MEENKLSLNRTPELIAAEIVDIKNQTKKMLIYNSIEIGRRLTEAKLVVPHGEWGKWLEEKVDYSKSTANNLMNVFKEYGADQMTLLDNNVKSQAFGSLSYTQAVELLKIPEEDREQFVEENNVEEMSTRELKKAIAELEQLKKEKDELKTTVKKTLDNNLSLQEKMKKLEKESTDVFSKLEESQNEVLKAREETEELKGKVKELEEKPVEVITGIDEAKVKELEEQHQKEIQELNAKISEAQSKLNELESKETEVIKEVDEDKIKELQDKHKKEVDDLRKEIEASKNKVQDLEIKLNDKPKEEAKATDESLVKFKVHFDGVVSGFKTLLSDVEEIDVNSQEKYRGAVKGLLNKMLGFV
;
A
#
# COMPACT_ATOMS: atom_id res chain seq x y z
N MET A 1 3.54 -78.78 14.43
CA MET A 1 4.03 -77.71 13.53
C MET A 1 2.87 -76.74 13.38
N GLU A 2 2.88 -75.70 14.20
CA GLU A 2 1.89 -74.62 14.13
C GLU A 2 2.23 -73.73 12.95
N GLU A 3 1.34 -73.71 11.96
CA GLU A 3 1.34 -72.69 10.91
C GLU A 3 1.04 -71.34 11.56
N ASN A 4 2.06 -70.50 11.67
CA ASN A 4 1.92 -69.13 12.10
C ASN A 4 1.25 -68.32 10.97
N LYS A 5 -0.07 -68.46 10.83
CA LYS A 5 -0.89 -67.53 10.06
C LYS A 5 -0.79 -66.17 10.74
N LEU A 6 0.09 -65.32 10.22
CA LEU A 6 0.01 -63.87 10.38
C LEU A 6 -1.31 -63.40 9.77
N SER A 7 -2.42 -63.60 10.48
CA SER A 7 -3.62 -62.82 10.23
C SER A 7 -3.25 -61.39 10.60
N LEU A 8 -2.83 -60.59 9.62
CA LEU A 8 -2.91 -59.15 9.73
C LEU A 8 -4.37 -58.87 10.10
N ASN A 9 -4.61 -58.62 11.39
CA ASN A 9 -5.92 -58.27 11.91
C ASN A 9 -6.34 -57.04 11.10
N ARG A 10 -7.24 -57.24 10.13
CA ARG A 10 -7.75 -56.16 9.29
C ARG A 10 -8.56 -55.25 10.18
N THR A 11 -7.93 -54.21 10.70
CA THR A 11 -8.60 -53.21 11.50
C THR A 11 -9.25 -52.15 10.60
N PRO A 12 -10.34 -51.52 11.05
CA PRO A 12 -10.94 -50.40 10.32
C PRO A 12 -9.93 -49.28 9.98
N GLU A 13 -8.95 -49.03 10.85
CA GLU A 13 -7.91 -48.01 10.66
C GLU A 13 -6.95 -48.36 9.51
N LEU A 14 -6.54 -49.63 9.40
CA LEU A 14 -5.70 -50.10 8.31
C LEU A 14 -6.43 -49.99 6.97
N ILE A 15 -7.71 -50.38 6.93
CA ILE A 15 -8.55 -50.26 5.72
C ILE A 15 -8.73 -48.78 5.35
N ALA A 16 -8.92 -47.89 6.33
CA ALA A 16 -9.02 -46.46 6.07
C ALA A 16 -7.72 -45.89 5.46
N ALA A 17 -6.56 -46.30 5.97
CA ALA A 17 -5.26 -45.91 5.43
C ALA A 17 -5.06 -46.40 3.98
N GLU A 18 -5.40 -47.66 3.69
CA GLU A 18 -5.37 -48.24 2.32
C GLU A 18 -6.26 -47.43 1.36
N ILE A 19 -7.48 -47.07 1.78
CA ILE A 19 -8.41 -46.26 0.97
C ILE A 19 -7.84 -44.86 0.70
N VAL A 20 -7.22 -44.23 1.70
CA VAL A 20 -6.59 -42.91 1.56
C VAL A 20 -5.41 -42.97 0.59
N ASP A 21 -4.58 -44.01 0.67
CA ASP A 21 -3.45 -44.20 -0.24
C ASP A 21 -3.92 -44.36 -1.70
N ILE A 22 -4.91 -45.22 -1.96
CA ILE A 22 -5.51 -45.39 -3.30
C ILE A 22 -6.06 -44.06 -3.84
N LYS A 23 -6.73 -43.27 -3.00
CA LYS A 23 -7.24 -41.95 -3.39
C LYS A 23 -6.11 -41.02 -3.81
N ASN A 24 -5.02 -40.97 -3.05
CA ASN A 24 -3.88 -40.10 -3.33
C ASN A 24 -3.14 -40.53 -4.61
N GLN A 25 -2.91 -41.82 -4.80
CA GLN A 25 -2.32 -42.36 -6.04
C GLN A 25 -3.18 -42.01 -7.26
N THR A 26 -4.50 -42.18 -7.15
CA THR A 26 -5.45 -41.85 -8.23
C THR A 26 -5.41 -40.35 -8.58
N LYS A 27 -5.37 -39.46 -7.56
CA LYS A 27 -5.23 -38.02 -7.78
C LYS A 27 -3.95 -37.66 -8.54
N LYS A 28 -2.82 -38.21 -8.09
CA LYS A 28 -1.49 -38.01 -8.72
C LYS A 28 -1.48 -38.46 -10.18
N MET A 29 -2.02 -39.63 -10.46
CA MET A 29 -2.12 -40.15 -11.82
C MET A 29 -3.01 -39.26 -12.69
N LEU A 30 -4.13 -38.77 -12.15
CA LEU A 30 -5.07 -37.92 -12.89
C LEU A 30 -4.46 -36.57 -13.26
N ILE A 31 -3.78 -35.89 -12.34
CA ILE A 31 -3.14 -34.59 -12.63
C ILE A 31 -2.03 -34.76 -13.67
N TYR A 32 -1.20 -35.80 -13.53
CA TYR A 32 -0.13 -36.12 -14.48
C TYR A 32 -0.68 -36.36 -15.89
N ASN A 33 -1.70 -37.22 -16.02
CA ASN A 33 -2.33 -37.50 -17.30
C ASN A 33 -3.00 -36.24 -17.89
N SER A 34 -3.57 -35.38 -17.04
CA SER A 34 -4.19 -34.12 -17.48
C SER A 34 -3.16 -33.16 -18.09
N ILE A 35 -1.96 -33.08 -17.50
CA ILE A 35 -0.84 -32.28 -18.02
C ILE A 35 -0.37 -32.85 -19.36
N GLU A 36 -0.19 -34.16 -19.48
CA GLU A 36 0.23 -34.79 -20.74
C GLU A 36 -0.81 -34.59 -21.85
N ILE A 37 -2.11 -34.70 -21.53
CA ILE A 37 -3.18 -34.39 -22.49
C ILE A 37 -3.10 -32.92 -22.90
N GLY A 38 -2.92 -31.99 -21.95
CA GLY A 38 -2.73 -30.56 -22.22
C GLY A 38 -1.56 -30.28 -23.17
N ARG A 39 -0.46 -31.02 -23.02
CA ARG A 39 0.70 -30.96 -23.91
C ARG A 39 0.34 -31.39 -25.33
N ARG A 40 -0.31 -32.55 -25.50
CA ARG A 40 -0.75 -33.03 -26.83
C ARG A 40 -1.77 -32.12 -27.47
N LEU A 41 -2.68 -31.53 -26.69
CA LEU A 41 -3.62 -30.54 -27.19
C LEU A 41 -2.92 -29.27 -27.66
N THR A 42 -1.86 -28.85 -26.96
CA THR A 42 -1.03 -27.71 -27.38
C THR A 42 -0.31 -27.98 -28.69
N GLU A 43 0.25 -29.18 -28.87
CA GLU A 43 0.85 -29.62 -30.14
C GLU A 43 -0.20 -29.71 -31.26
N ALA A 44 -1.34 -30.35 -30.99
CA ALA A 44 -2.43 -30.51 -31.95
C ALA A 44 -2.94 -29.15 -32.46
N LYS A 45 -3.02 -28.15 -31.58
CA LYS A 45 -3.47 -26.79 -31.92
C LYS A 45 -2.56 -26.09 -32.94
N LEU A 46 -1.29 -26.50 -33.07
CA LEU A 46 -0.35 -25.97 -34.05
C LEU A 46 -0.52 -26.60 -35.45
N VAL A 47 -1.06 -27.81 -35.53
CA VAL A 47 -1.20 -28.57 -36.78
C VAL A 47 -2.62 -28.62 -37.32
N VAL A 48 -3.64 -28.42 -36.47
CA VAL A 48 -5.03 -28.35 -36.88
C VAL A 48 -5.28 -27.04 -37.65
N PRO A 49 -5.90 -27.08 -38.85
CA PRO A 49 -6.21 -25.89 -39.62
C PRO A 49 -7.03 -24.86 -38.84
N HIS A 50 -6.77 -23.58 -39.09
CA HIS A 50 -7.53 -22.48 -38.50
C HIS A 50 -9.03 -22.64 -38.77
N GLY A 51 -9.86 -22.49 -37.73
CA GLY A 51 -11.32 -22.62 -37.81
C GLY A 51 -11.87 -24.02 -37.53
N GLU A 52 -11.07 -25.08 -37.69
CA GLU A 52 -11.52 -26.47 -37.47
C GLU A 52 -11.24 -27.02 -36.07
N TRP A 53 -10.52 -26.26 -35.22
CA TRP A 53 -10.16 -26.66 -33.85
C TRP A 53 -11.36 -27.15 -33.02
N GLY A 54 -12.49 -26.44 -33.09
CA GLY A 54 -13.69 -26.81 -32.33
C GLY A 54 -14.28 -28.16 -32.72
N LYS A 55 -14.40 -28.42 -34.04
CA LYS A 55 -14.93 -29.69 -34.54
C LYS A 55 -13.96 -30.84 -34.29
N TRP A 56 -12.67 -30.59 -34.48
CA TRP A 56 -11.63 -31.57 -34.20
C TRP A 56 -11.65 -32.03 -32.74
N LEU A 57 -11.82 -31.10 -31.79
CA LEU A 57 -11.94 -31.43 -30.37
C LEU A 57 -13.12 -32.36 -30.08
N GLU A 58 -14.28 -32.05 -30.65
CA GLU A 58 -15.52 -32.82 -30.42
C GLU A 58 -15.45 -34.21 -31.10
N GLU A 59 -15.02 -34.27 -32.36
CA GLU A 59 -15.08 -35.50 -33.15
C GLU A 59 -13.91 -36.46 -32.91
N LYS A 60 -12.71 -35.97 -32.55
CA LYS A 60 -11.49 -36.80 -32.48
C LYS A 60 -11.04 -37.12 -31.07
N VAL A 61 -11.34 -36.26 -30.09
CA VAL A 61 -10.85 -36.42 -28.71
C VAL A 61 -11.97 -36.27 -27.67
N ASP A 62 -13.22 -36.06 -28.10
CA ASP A 62 -14.41 -35.94 -27.23
C ASP A 62 -14.25 -34.89 -26.13
N TYR A 63 -13.66 -33.73 -26.48
CA TYR A 63 -13.50 -32.61 -25.55
C TYR A 63 -14.30 -31.39 -25.96
N SER A 64 -14.85 -30.72 -24.95
CA SER A 64 -15.32 -29.36 -25.10
C SER A 64 -14.13 -28.39 -25.25
N LYS A 65 -14.37 -27.23 -25.88
CA LYS A 65 -13.36 -26.16 -25.98
C LYS A 65 -12.86 -25.70 -24.62
N SER A 66 -13.72 -25.62 -23.61
CA SER A 66 -13.34 -25.19 -22.26
C SER A 66 -12.48 -26.24 -21.55
N THR A 67 -12.84 -27.53 -21.64
CA THR A 67 -12.02 -28.63 -21.10
C THR A 67 -10.64 -28.65 -21.73
N ALA A 68 -10.57 -28.58 -23.06
CA ALA A 68 -9.30 -28.56 -23.77
C ALA A 68 -8.43 -27.36 -23.37
N ASN A 69 -9.01 -26.16 -23.29
CA ASN A 69 -8.28 -24.97 -22.85
C ASN A 69 -7.79 -25.09 -21.39
N ASN A 70 -8.59 -25.64 -20.48
CA ASN A 70 -8.17 -25.84 -19.09
C ASN A 70 -6.98 -26.82 -19.00
N LEU A 71 -7.03 -27.95 -19.72
CA LEU A 71 -5.92 -28.91 -19.79
C LEU A 71 -4.66 -28.28 -20.37
N MET A 72 -4.79 -27.51 -21.45
CA MET A 72 -3.67 -26.76 -22.05
C MET A 72 -3.06 -25.73 -21.09
N ASN A 73 -3.91 -25.00 -20.35
CA ASN A 73 -3.44 -24.02 -19.35
C ASN A 73 -2.74 -24.70 -18.17
N VAL A 74 -3.29 -25.81 -17.68
CA VAL A 74 -2.64 -26.63 -16.63
C VAL A 74 -1.26 -27.11 -17.09
N PHE A 75 -1.13 -27.58 -18.34
CA PHE A 75 0.17 -27.92 -18.90
C PHE A 75 1.11 -26.71 -19.00
N LYS A 76 0.63 -25.57 -19.50
CA LYS A 76 1.45 -24.37 -19.68
C LYS A 76 2.02 -23.85 -18.35
N GLU A 77 1.20 -23.87 -17.30
CA GLU A 77 1.49 -23.22 -16.02
C GLU A 77 2.14 -24.20 -15.01
N TYR A 78 1.88 -25.51 -15.13
CA TYR A 78 2.40 -26.53 -14.20
C TYR A 78 3.22 -27.64 -14.85
N GLY A 79 3.21 -27.76 -16.19
CA GLY A 79 3.83 -28.87 -16.92
C GLY A 79 5.27 -28.62 -17.38
N ALA A 80 5.71 -27.36 -17.48
CA ALA A 80 7.07 -27.03 -17.91
C ALA A 80 8.16 -27.58 -16.96
N ASP A 81 7.84 -27.70 -15.66
CA ASP A 81 8.77 -28.14 -14.61
C ASP A 81 8.72 -29.64 -14.30
N GLN A 82 7.80 -30.40 -14.92
CA GLN A 82 7.64 -31.86 -14.70
C GLN A 82 8.48 -32.73 -15.65
N MET A 83 9.22 -32.15 -16.60
CA MET A 83 10.09 -32.91 -17.52
C MET A 83 11.22 -33.67 -16.80
N THR A 84 11.53 -33.32 -15.55
CA THR A 84 12.41 -34.09 -14.66
C THR A 84 11.60 -35.00 -13.73
N LEU A 85 10.74 -35.86 -14.26
CA LEU A 85 9.95 -36.88 -13.53
C LEU A 85 10.76 -37.82 -12.60
N LEU A 86 12.08 -37.69 -12.58
CA LEU A 86 13.02 -38.45 -11.74
C LEU A 86 13.83 -37.59 -10.76
N ASP A 87 13.79 -36.26 -10.86
CA ASP A 87 14.56 -35.37 -9.98
C ASP A 87 13.65 -34.37 -9.27
N ASN A 88 13.86 -34.29 -7.96
CA ASN A 88 13.22 -33.42 -6.99
C ASN A 88 13.21 -31.94 -7.41
N ASN A 89 12.31 -31.54 -8.30
CA ASN A 89 12.12 -30.14 -8.66
C ASN A 89 11.17 -29.48 -7.65
N VAL A 90 11.62 -28.37 -7.08
CA VAL A 90 11.08 -27.72 -5.87
C VAL A 90 9.66 -27.19 -6.09
N LYS A 91 9.33 -26.70 -7.29
CA LYS A 91 7.97 -26.28 -7.63
C LYS A 91 6.96 -27.43 -7.68
N SER A 92 7.42 -28.63 -8.05
CA SER A 92 6.56 -29.80 -8.27
C SER A 92 6.10 -30.48 -6.97
N GLN A 93 6.66 -30.12 -5.82
CA GLN A 93 6.27 -30.70 -4.53
C GLN A 93 4.89 -30.20 -4.09
N ALA A 94 4.66 -28.87 -4.11
CA ALA A 94 3.40 -28.26 -3.67
C ALA A 94 2.20 -28.59 -4.59
N PHE A 95 2.44 -28.80 -5.89
CA PHE A 95 1.38 -29.12 -6.86
C PHE A 95 1.23 -30.62 -7.13
N GLY A 96 2.21 -31.44 -6.75
CA GLY A 96 2.25 -32.88 -7.06
C GLY A 96 1.20 -33.72 -6.33
N SER A 97 0.64 -33.20 -5.25
CA SER A 97 -0.41 -33.78 -4.41
C SER A 97 -1.83 -33.32 -4.81
N LEU A 98 -1.93 -32.31 -5.68
CA LEU A 98 -3.21 -31.68 -6.03
C LEU A 98 -4.01 -32.51 -7.02
N SER A 99 -5.34 -32.43 -6.91
CA SER A 99 -6.25 -32.89 -7.95
C SER A 99 -6.28 -31.93 -9.14
N TYR A 100 -6.64 -32.45 -10.32
CA TYR A 100 -6.88 -31.64 -11.52
C TYR A 100 -7.79 -30.44 -11.26
N THR A 101 -8.90 -30.63 -10.55
CA THR A 101 -9.84 -29.56 -10.26
C THR A 101 -9.21 -28.48 -9.37
N GLN A 102 -8.39 -28.85 -8.38
CA GLN A 102 -7.67 -27.86 -7.55
C GLN A 102 -6.66 -27.07 -8.39
N ALA A 103 -5.90 -27.74 -9.26
CA ALA A 103 -4.95 -27.10 -10.16
C ALA A 103 -5.65 -26.08 -11.09
N VAL A 104 -6.81 -26.42 -11.65
CA VAL A 104 -7.58 -25.49 -12.49
C VAL A 104 -8.08 -24.28 -11.70
N GLU A 105 -8.52 -24.45 -10.44
CA GLU A 105 -8.99 -23.33 -9.62
C GLU A 105 -7.84 -22.38 -9.24
N LEU A 106 -6.64 -22.91 -8.95
CA LEU A 106 -5.46 -22.11 -8.64
C LEU A 106 -4.99 -21.21 -9.79
N LEU A 107 -5.37 -21.51 -11.05
CA LEU A 107 -5.08 -20.63 -12.18
C LEU A 107 -5.73 -19.24 -12.07
N LYS A 108 -6.75 -19.08 -11.21
CA LYS A 108 -7.37 -17.78 -10.91
C LYS A 108 -6.47 -16.87 -10.09
N ILE A 109 -5.49 -17.43 -9.39
CA ILE A 109 -4.48 -16.70 -8.64
C ILE A 109 -3.31 -16.37 -9.59
N PRO A 110 -2.67 -15.19 -9.51
CA PRO A 110 -1.44 -14.90 -10.24
C PRO A 110 -0.32 -15.91 -9.94
N GLU A 111 0.50 -16.26 -10.93
CA GLU A 111 1.56 -17.28 -10.79
C GLU A 111 2.45 -17.07 -9.56
N GLU A 112 2.85 -15.82 -9.33
CA GLU A 112 3.71 -15.36 -8.23
C GLU A 112 3.14 -15.66 -6.83
N ASP A 113 1.81 -15.66 -6.69
CA ASP A 113 1.13 -15.83 -5.40
C ASP A 113 0.70 -17.30 -5.16
N ARG A 114 0.73 -18.17 -6.18
CA ARG A 114 0.13 -19.51 -6.12
C ARG A 114 0.82 -20.44 -5.14
N GLU A 115 2.15 -20.52 -5.16
CA GLU A 115 2.92 -21.41 -4.27
C GLU A 115 2.71 -21.03 -2.81
N GLN A 116 2.86 -19.74 -2.49
CA GLN A 116 2.61 -19.24 -1.14
C GLN A 116 1.17 -19.52 -0.70
N PHE A 117 0.18 -19.32 -1.58
CA PHE A 117 -1.20 -19.62 -1.26
C PHE A 117 -1.43 -21.12 -0.97
N VAL A 118 -0.81 -22.01 -1.74
CA VAL A 118 -0.91 -23.47 -1.55
C VAL A 118 -0.34 -23.89 -0.20
N GLU A 119 0.83 -23.36 0.17
CA GLU A 119 1.49 -23.64 1.44
C GLU A 119 0.72 -23.07 2.64
N GLU A 120 0.33 -21.79 2.59
CA GLU A 120 -0.34 -21.11 3.71
C GLU A 120 -1.74 -21.67 3.99
N ASN A 121 -2.46 -22.13 2.96
CA ASN A 121 -3.85 -22.61 3.09
C ASN A 121 -3.97 -24.13 3.14
N ASN A 122 -2.85 -24.88 3.07
CA ASN A 122 -2.84 -26.34 3.03
C ASN A 122 -3.83 -26.90 1.98
N VAL A 123 -3.69 -26.42 0.75
CA VAL A 123 -4.66 -26.70 -0.33
C VAL A 123 -4.80 -28.19 -0.64
N GLU A 124 -3.79 -29.00 -0.33
CA GLU A 124 -3.78 -30.45 -0.53
C GLU A 124 -4.94 -31.15 0.20
N GLU A 125 -5.21 -30.72 1.44
CA GLU A 125 -6.25 -31.29 2.30
C GLU A 125 -7.63 -30.65 2.08
N MET A 126 -7.68 -29.45 1.48
CA MET A 126 -8.92 -28.74 1.21
C MET A 126 -9.77 -29.45 0.16
N SER A 127 -11.08 -29.48 0.36
CA SER A 127 -12.02 -29.82 -0.71
C SER A 127 -12.02 -28.73 -1.79
N THR A 128 -12.41 -29.09 -3.01
CA THR A 128 -12.55 -28.13 -4.12
C THR A 128 -13.55 -27.00 -3.81
N ARG A 129 -14.53 -27.25 -2.93
CA ARG A 129 -15.48 -26.23 -2.48
C ARG A 129 -14.84 -25.25 -1.51
N GLU A 130 -14.03 -25.74 -0.56
CA GLU A 130 -13.30 -24.89 0.37
C GLU A 130 -12.25 -24.06 -0.36
N LEU A 131 -11.52 -24.66 -1.30
CA LEU A 131 -10.56 -23.93 -2.15
C LEU A 131 -11.24 -22.79 -2.91
N LYS A 132 -12.40 -23.05 -3.54
CA LYS A 132 -13.19 -22.01 -4.21
C LYS A 132 -13.58 -20.87 -3.27
N LYS A 133 -13.95 -21.21 -2.03
CA LYS A 133 -14.32 -20.22 -1.02
C LYS A 133 -13.09 -19.38 -0.62
N ALA A 134 -11.95 -20.01 -0.34
CA ALA A 134 -10.72 -19.30 0.01
C ALA A 134 -10.22 -18.38 -1.12
N ILE A 135 -10.31 -18.83 -2.39
CA ILE A 135 -9.98 -17.98 -3.55
C ILE A 135 -10.94 -16.80 -3.65
N ALA A 136 -12.25 -17.01 -3.45
CA ALA A 136 -13.24 -15.93 -3.49
C ALA A 136 -13.03 -14.92 -2.35
N GLU A 137 -12.69 -15.39 -1.15
CA GLU A 137 -12.34 -14.53 -0.01
C GLU A 137 -11.06 -13.73 -0.31
N LEU A 138 -10.03 -14.36 -0.89
CA LEU A 138 -8.81 -13.67 -1.30
C LEU A 138 -9.09 -12.60 -2.36
N GLU A 139 -9.94 -12.89 -3.35
CA GLU A 139 -10.32 -11.93 -4.40
C GLU A 139 -11.10 -10.75 -3.80
N GLN A 140 -12.04 -11.03 -2.90
CA GLN A 140 -12.78 -10.00 -2.18
C GLN A 140 -11.85 -9.12 -1.34
N LEU A 141 -10.93 -9.73 -0.59
CA LEU A 141 -9.94 -9.01 0.20
C LEU A 141 -9.02 -8.15 -0.68
N LYS A 142 -8.57 -8.67 -1.83
CA LYS A 142 -7.77 -7.87 -2.79
C LYS A 142 -8.57 -6.68 -3.31
N LYS A 143 -9.84 -6.88 -3.67
CA LYS A 143 -10.73 -5.81 -4.13
C LYS A 143 -10.95 -4.74 -3.05
N GLU A 144 -11.29 -5.16 -1.83
CA GLU A 144 -11.46 -4.26 -0.68
C GLU A 144 -10.17 -3.50 -0.39
N LYS A 145 -9.02 -4.17 -0.46
CA LYS A 145 -7.69 -3.56 -0.28
C LYS A 145 -7.41 -2.49 -1.33
N ASP A 146 -7.74 -2.73 -2.59
CA ASP A 146 -7.52 -1.76 -3.67
C ASP A 146 -8.52 -0.59 -3.60
N GLU A 147 -9.80 -0.85 -3.28
CA GLU A 147 -10.79 0.19 -2.98
C GLU A 147 -10.33 1.06 -1.80
N LEU A 148 -9.78 0.45 -0.76
CA LEU A 148 -9.22 1.13 0.40
C LEU A 148 -8.02 2.01 0.01
N LYS A 149 -7.06 1.47 -0.76
CA LYS A 149 -5.91 2.25 -1.27
C LYS A 149 -6.36 3.46 -2.09
N THR A 150 -7.35 3.29 -2.97
CA THR A 150 -7.86 4.43 -3.76
C THR A 150 -8.52 5.49 -2.87
N THR A 151 -9.23 5.06 -1.82
CA THR A 151 -9.85 5.96 -0.84
C THR A 151 -8.80 6.71 -0.02
N VAL A 152 -7.74 6.03 0.43
CA VAL A 152 -6.60 6.64 1.13
C VAL A 152 -5.94 7.68 0.24
N LYS A 153 -5.63 7.34 -1.02
CA LYS A 153 -5.04 8.27 -1.99
C LYS A 153 -5.90 9.52 -2.19
N LYS A 154 -7.20 9.36 -2.44
CA LYS A 154 -8.12 10.50 -2.59
C LYS A 154 -8.16 11.38 -1.33
N THR A 155 -8.14 10.77 -0.15
CA THR A 155 -8.16 11.50 1.13
C THR A 155 -6.86 12.29 1.31
N LEU A 156 -5.71 11.71 0.95
CA LEU A 156 -4.42 12.38 1.01
C LEU A 156 -4.33 13.55 0.03
N ASP A 157 -4.78 13.35 -1.22
CA ASP A 157 -4.84 14.41 -2.24
C ASP A 157 -5.74 15.58 -1.79
N ASN A 158 -6.90 15.27 -1.20
CA ASN A 158 -7.77 16.28 -0.62
C ASN A 158 -7.09 17.04 0.53
N ASN A 159 -6.39 16.33 1.43
CA ASN A 159 -5.66 16.96 2.53
C ASN A 159 -4.59 17.93 2.03
N LEU A 160 -3.81 17.54 1.02
CA LEU A 160 -2.83 18.43 0.37
C LEU A 160 -3.49 19.68 -0.21
N SER A 161 -4.62 19.52 -0.90
CA SER A 161 -5.36 20.67 -1.46
C SER A 161 -5.90 21.63 -0.38
N LEU A 162 -6.33 21.10 0.76
CA LEU A 162 -6.78 21.91 1.90
C LEU A 162 -5.60 22.65 2.53
N GLN A 163 -4.44 21.99 2.68
CA GLN A 163 -3.22 22.64 3.17
C GLN A 163 -2.74 23.77 2.25
N GLU A 164 -2.84 23.60 0.94
CA GLU A 164 -2.51 24.66 -0.03
C GLU A 164 -3.46 25.85 0.10
N LYS A 165 -4.77 25.60 0.22
CA LYS A 165 -5.76 26.66 0.47
C LYS A 165 -5.47 27.39 1.78
N MET A 166 -5.15 26.66 2.84
CA MET A 166 -4.76 27.27 4.12
C MET A 166 -3.54 28.17 3.98
N LYS A 167 -2.48 27.70 3.31
CA LYS A 167 -1.27 28.53 3.09
C LYS A 167 -1.54 29.78 2.26
N LYS A 168 -2.41 29.67 1.25
CA LYS A 168 -2.79 30.81 0.41
C LYS A 168 -3.56 31.84 1.22
N LEU A 169 -4.51 31.39 2.03
CA LEU A 169 -5.30 32.26 2.91
C LEU A 169 -4.42 32.93 3.98
N GLU A 170 -3.49 32.18 4.60
CA GLU A 170 -2.52 32.73 5.54
C GLU A 170 -1.66 33.82 4.87
N LYS A 171 -1.16 33.58 3.65
CA LYS A 171 -0.37 34.56 2.90
C LYS A 171 -1.18 35.81 2.53
N GLU A 172 -2.41 35.63 2.04
CA GLU A 172 -3.29 36.76 1.72
C GLU A 172 -3.57 37.59 2.98
N SER A 173 -3.78 36.94 4.12
CA SER A 173 -3.96 37.63 5.40
C SER A 173 -2.70 38.38 5.86
N THR A 174 -1.50 37.84 5.67
CA THR A 174 -0.25 38.54 6.04
C THR A 174 0.05 39.71 5.11
N ASP A 175 -0.18 39.56 3.81
CA ASP A 175 0.09 40.60 2.82
C ASP A 175 -0.83 41.82 3.05
N VAL A 176 -2.12 41.58 3.34
CA VAL A 176 -3.06 42.65 3.70
C VAL A 176 -2.63 43.36 4.99
N PHE A 177 -2.17 42.61 5.99
CA PHE A 177 -1.74 43.20 7.26
C PHE A 177 -0.49 44.06 7.12
N SER A 178 0.51 43.61 6.35
CA SER A 178 1.74 44.37 6.11
C SER A 178 1.46 45.72 5.43
N LYS A 179 0.55 45.75 4.44
CA LYS A 179 0.15 46.99 3.76
C LYS A 179 -0.59 47.95 4.67
N LEU A 180 -1.42 47.44 5.57
CA LEU A 180 -2.14 48.26 6.55
C LEU A 180 -1.15 48.87 7.56
N GLU A 181 -0.22 48.08 8.07
CA GLU A 181 0.81 48.54 9.01
C GLU A 181 1.77 49.56 8.38
N GLU A 182 2.16 49.38 7.11
CA GLU A 182 2.93 50.36 6.34
C GLU A 182 2.19 51.68 6.19
N SER A 183 0.91 51.63 5.78
CA SER A 183 0.07 52.83 5.62
C SER A 183 -0.12 53.59 6.94
N GLN A 184 -0.37 52.88 8.05
CA GLN A 184 -0.52 53.51 9.37
C GLN A 184 0.78 54.18 9.83
N ASN A 185 1.93 53.54 9.61
CA ASN A 185 3.23 54.10 9.96
C ASN A 185 3.58 55.34 9.13
N GLU A 186 3.22 55.37 7.85
CA GLU A 186 3.42 56.56 6.99
C GLU A 186 2.58 57.75 7.46
N VAL A 187 1.31 57.53 7.84
CA VAL A 187 0.44 58.58 8.37
C VAL A 187 0.94 59.08 9.73
N LEU A 188 1.38 58.19 10.62
CA LEU A 188 1.97 58.58 11.91
C LEU A 188 3.19 59.49 11.73
N LYS A 189 4.13 59.13 10.85
CA LYS A 189 5.31 59.96 10.57
C LYS A 189 4.94 61.32 9.99
N ALA A 190 4.03 61.36 9.01
CA ALA A 190 3.58 62.61 8.42
C ALA A 190 2.88 63.53 9.45
N ARG A 191 2.16 62.93 10.41
CA ARG A 191 1.51 63.66 11.51
C ARG A 191 2.52 64.20 12.51
N GLU A 192 3.53 63.41 12.88
CA GLU A 192 4.64 63.84 13.74
C GLU A 192 5.41 65.01 13.12
N GLU A 193 5.77 64.91 11.83
CA GLU A 193 6.43 66.00 11.09
C GLU A 193 5.58 67.29 11.06
N THR A 194 4.27 67.14 10.88
CA THR A 194 3.33 68.27 10.89
C THR A 194 3.25 68.93 12.26
N GLU A 195 3.20 68.15 13.34
CA GLU A 195 3.19 68.68 14.72
C GLU A 195 4.54 69.30 15.11
N GLU A 196 5.66 68.72 14.67
CA GLU A 196 7.00 69.29 14.93
C GLU A 196 7.17 70.65 14.24
N LEU A 197 6.72 70.78 12.98
CA LEU A 197 6.75 72.06 12.26
C LEU A 197 5.83 73.11 12.91
N LYS A 198 4.63 72.71 13.37
CA LYS A 198 3.74 73.60 14.13
C LYS A 198 4.37 74.03 15.46
N GLY A 199 5.04 73.12 16.16
CA GLY A 199 5.77 73.41 17.39
C GLY A 199 6.88 74.45 17.18
N LYS A 200 7.66 74.31 16.10
CA LYS A 200 8.72 75.27 15.71
C LYS A 200 8.17 76.66 15.38
N VAL A 201 7.02 76.76 14.71
CA VAL A 201 6.37 78.06 14.48
C VAL A 201 5.94 78.69 15.78
N LYS A 202 5.31 77.92 16.68
CA LYS A 202 4.88 78.42 17.99
C LYS A 202 6.06 78.88 18.86
N GLU A 203 7.18 78.17 18.83
CA GLU A 203 8.41 78.56 19.54
C GLU A 203 9.04 79.84 18.96
N LEU A 204 8.96 80.05 17.64
CA LEU A 204 9.43 81.28 16.99
C LEU A 204 8.49 82.47 17.21
N GLU A 205 7.18 82.22 17.32
CA GLU A 205 6.17 83.23 17.68
C GLU A 205 6.27 83.66 19.16
N GLU A 206 6.64 82.73 20.04
CA GLU A 206 6.81 82.98 21.49
C GLU A 206 8.22 83.46 21.86
N LYS A 207 9.23 83.34 20.97
CA LYS A 207 10.58 83.85 21.20
C LYS A 207 10.56 85.38 21.32
N PRO A 208 10.90 85.96 22.48
CA PRO A 208 10.98 87.40 22.62
C PRO A 208 12.12 87.93 21.74
N VAL A 209 11.84 88.95 20.94
CA VAL A 209 12.88 89.75 20.29
C VAL A 209 13.79 90.26 21.41
N GLU A 210 15.04 89.81 21.47
CA GLU A 210 16.00 90.28 22.47
C GLU A 210 16.17 91.79 22.30
N VAL A 211 15.50 92.55 23.16
CA VAL A 211 15.69 93.99 23.29
C VAL A 211 17.07 94.20 23.92
N ILE A 212 18.10 94.19 23.08
CA ILE A 212 19.43 94.69 23.45
C ILE A 212 19.27 96.21 23.56
N THR A 213 19.35 96.71 24.78
CA THR A 213 19.28 98.14 25.09
C THR A 213 20.46 98.88 24.44
N GLY A 214 20.18 99.53 23.31
CA GLY A 214 21.05 100.51 22.67
C GLY A 214 21.82 100.01 21.44
N ILE A 215 21.14 99.94 20.28
CA ILE A 215 21.57 100.33 18.91
C ILE A 215 20.42 100.06 17.91
N ASP A 216 20.16 101.02 17.02
CA ASP A 216 19.38 101.02 15.77
C ASP A 216 18.01 100.32 15.71
N GLU A 217 16.93 101.12 15.70
CA GLU A 217 15.58 100.73 15.22
C GLU A 217 15.62 100.01 13.85
N ALA A 218 16.60 100.31 13.00
CA ALA A 218 16.79 99.68 11.71
C ALA A 218 17.17 98.19 11.83
N LYS A 219 17.98 97.81 12.82
CA LYS A 219 18.36 96.39 13.05
C LYS A 219 17.24 95.59 13.70
N VAL A 220 16.45 96.21 14.58
CA VAL A 220 15.24 95.59 15.16
C VAL A 220 14.22 95.29 14.07
N LYS A 221 13.98 96.25 13.16
CA LYS A 221 13.13 96.03 11.98
C LYS A 221 13.64 94.94 11.05
N GLU A 222 14.96 94.88 10.82
CA GLU A 222 15.57 93.86 9.97
C GLU A 222 15.45 92.46 10.59
N LEU A 223 15.59 92.33 11.92
CA LEU A 223 15.37 91.09 12.68
C LEU A 223 13.89 90.69 12.70
N GLU A 224 12.98 91.64 12.87
CA GLU A 224 11.54 91.42 12.78
C GLU A 224 11.13 90.95 11.37
N GLU A 225 11.65 91.59 10.31
CA GLU A 225 11.42 91.16 8.93
C GLU A 225 12.02 89.77 8.63
N GLN A 226 13.19 89.44 9.21
CA GLN A 226 13.78 88.11 9.10
C GLN A 226 12.94 87.05 9.81
N HIS A 227 12.52 87.29 11.06
CA HIS A 227 11.61 86.41 11.79
C HIS A 227 10.29 86.22 11.05
N GLN A 228 9.75 87.29 10.47
CA GLN A 228 8.49 87.23 9.74
C GLN A 228 8.60 86.47 8.41
N LYS A 229 9.74 86.56 7.72
CA LYS A 229 10.05 85.71 6.55
C LYS A 229 10.21 84.24 6.94
N GLU A 230 10.90 83.96 8.05
CA GLU A 230 11.10 82.59 8.53
C GLU A 230 9.77 81.94 8.97
N ILE A 231 8.89 82.70 9.62
CA ILE A 231 7.52 82.28 9.94
C ILE A 231 6.70 82.03 8.66
N GLN A 232 6.83 82.88 7.63
CA GLN A 232 6.14 82.65 6.34
C GLN A 232 6.64 81.39 5.63
N GLU A 233 7.95 81.16 5.60
CA GLU A 233 8.54 79.94 5.01
C GLU A 233 8.13 78.67 5.77
N LEU A 234 8.10 78.73 7.11
CA LEU A 234 7.64 77.61 7.93
C LEU A 234 6.14 77.34 7.73
N ASN A 235 5.31 78.39 7.62
CA ASN A 235 3.88 78.22 7.31
C ASN A 235 3.65 77.63 5.91
N ALA A 236 4.47 77.98 4.92
CA ALA A 236 4.43 77.35 3.61
C ALA A 236 4.77 75.85 3.68
N LYS A 237 5.82 75.49 4.44
CA LYS A 237 6.19 74.08 4.69
C LYS A 237 5.10 73.31 5.46
N ILE A 238 4.45 73.94 6.44
CA ILE A 238 3.30 73.37 7.16
C ILE A 238 2.14 73.12 6.21
N SER A 239 1.83 74.05 5.32
CA SER A 239 0.77 73.89 4.32
C SER A 239 1.06 72.72 3.37
N GLU A 240 2.30 72.57 2.91
CA GLU A 240 2.71 71.44 2.08
C GLU A 240 2.66 70.11 2.85
N ALA A 241 3.13 70.09 4.10
CA ALA A 241 3.08 68.91 4.97
C ALA A 241 1.64 68.50 5.27
N GLN A 242 0.73 69.44 5.54
CA GLN A 242 -0.69 69.18 5.74
C GLN A 242 -1.40 68.71 4.46
N SER A 243 -1.00 69.21 3.29
CA SER A 243 -1.53 68.69 2.02
C SER A 243 -1.12 67.22 1.80
N LYS A 244 0.14 66.88 2.10
CA LYS A 244 0.64 65.50 2.04
C LYS A 244 -0.03 64.60 3.08
N LEU A 245 -0.22 65.11 4.30
CA LEU A 245 -0.93 64.40 5.36
C LEU A 245 -2.37 64.10 4.95
N ASN A 246 -3.11 65.08 4.42
CA ASN A 246 -4.48 64.87 3.95
C ASN A 246 -4.56 63.88 2.78
N GLU A 247 -3.60 63.90 1.84
CA GLU A 247 -3.53 62.90 0.77
C GLU A 247 -3.28 61.50 1.33
N LEU A 248 -2.35 61.36 2.28
CA LEU A 248 -2.04 60.08 2.93
C LEU A 248 -3.20 59.58 3.79
N GLU A 249 -3.87 60.45 4.55
CA GLU A 249 -5.10 60.12 5.30
C GLU A 249 -6.24 59.73 4.35
N SER A 250 -6.34 60.34 3.15
CA SER A 250 -7.34 59.91 2.14
C SER A 250 -7.04 58.52 1.58
N LYS A 251 -5.76 58.21 1.35
CA LYS A 251 -5.32 56.89 0.90
C LYS A 251 -5.46 55.84 2.00
N GLU A 252 -5.13 56.18 3.24
CA GLU A 252 -5.34 55.34 4.40
C GLU A 252 -6.84 55.08 4.60
N THR A 253 -7.70 56.10 4.48
CA THR A 253 -9.16 55.90 4.58
C THR A 253 -9.75 55.13 3.40
N GLU A 254 -9.16 55.17 2.20
CA GLU A 254 -9.52 54.28 1.10
C GLU A 254 -9.10 52.83 1.38
N VAL A 255 -7.88 52.61 1.90
CA VAL A 255 -7.40 51.30 2.36
C VAL A 255 -8.28 50.78 3.52
N ILE A 256 -8.68 51.63 4.46
CA ILE A 256 -9.59 51.29 5.58
C ILE A 256 -11.03 51.08 5.08
N LYS A 257 -11.50 51.75 4.02
CA LYS A 257 -12.83 51.48 3.43
C LYS A 257 -12.86 50.16 2.67
N GLU A 258 -11.77 49.78 2.02
CA GLU A 258 -11.60 48.43 1.48
C GLU A 258 -11.41 47.39 2.60
N VAL A 259 -10.96 47.80 3.78
CA VAL A 259 -10.55 46.95 4.91
C VAL A 259 -11.11 47.52 6.25
N ASP A 260 -12.44 47.48 6.43
CA ASP A 260 -13.17 48.02 7.61
C ASP A 260 -12.59 47.47 8.94
N GLU A 261 -12.19 48.27 9.94
CA GLU A 261 -11.59 47.75 11.20
C GLU A 261 -12.47 46.73 11.95
N ASP A 262 -13.79 46.95 12.01
CA ASP A 262 -14.73 45.98 12.58
C ASP A 262 -14.89 44.75 11.68
N LYS A 263 -14.82 44.91 10.36
CA LYS A 263 -14.72 43.77 9.43
C LYS A 263 -13.36 43.10 9.48
N ILE A 264 -12.26 43.75 9.87
CA ILE A 264 -10.94 43.13 10.06
C ILE A 264 -11.05 42.16 11.22
N LYS A 265 -11.63 42.60 12.33
CA LYS A 265 -11.81 41.73 13.50
C LYS A 265 -12.78 40.60 13.20
N GLU A 266 -13.86 40.88 12.47
CA GLU A 266 -14.83 39.88 12.02
C GLU A 266 -14.23 38.92 10.97
N LEU A 267 -13.43 39.41 10.03
CA LEU A 267 -12.69 38.61 9.03
C LEU A 267 -11.55 37.84 9.69
N GLN A 268 -10.89 38.38 10.72
CA GLN A 268 -9.89 37.68 11.52
C GLN A 268 -10.54 36.54 12.29
N ASP A 269 -11.65 36.80 12.98
CA ASP A 269 -12.39 35.77 13.70
C ASP A 269 -12.96 34.74 12.72
N LYS A 270 -13.42 35.17 11.54
CA LYS A 270 -13.91 34.27 10.48
C LYS A 270 -12.80 33.45 9.84
N HIS A 271 -11.69 34.05 9.43
CA HIS A 271 -10.53 33.34 8.87
C HIS A 271 -9.87 32.45 9.91
N LYS A 272 -9.75 32.89 11.16
CA LYS A 272 -9.24 32.07 12.26
C LYS A 272 -10.16 30.88 12.52
N LYS A 273 -11.47 31.09 12.52
CA LYS A 273 -12.45 30.01 12.64
C LYS A 273 -12.40 29.06 11.45
N GLU A 274 -12.28 29.58 10.24
CA GLU A 274 -12.16 28.79 9.01
C GLU A 274 -10.85 27.99 8.97
N VAL A 275 -9.74 28.58 9.43
CA VAL A 275 -8.45 27.91 9.65
C VAL A 275 -8.56 26.83 10.72
N ASP A 276 -9.22 27.10 11.84
CA ASP A 276 -9.42 26.12 12.91
C ASP A 276 -10.34 24.98 12.48
N ASP A 277 -11.37 25.26 11.67
CA ASP A 277 -12.27 24.25 11.11
C ASP A 277 -11.57 23.40 10.05
N LEU A 278 -10.76 24.01 9.17
CA LEU A 278 -9.88 23.30 8.23
C LEU A 278 -8.85 22.44 8.96
N ARG A 279 -8.27 22.92 10.08
CA ARG A 279 -7.36 22.12 10.92
C ARG A 279 -8.07 20.89 11.50
N LYS A 280 -9.30 21.04 12.01
CA LYS A 280 -10.09 19.91 12.50
C LYS A 280 -10.39 18.91 11.39
N GLU A 281 -10.71 19.37 10.19
CA GLU A 281 -11.01 18.50 9.04
C GLU A 281 -9.77 17.77 8.54
N ILE A 282 -8.61 18.44 8.52
CA ILE A 282 -7.30 17.83 8.22
C ILE A 282 -6.97 16.75 9.25
N GLU A 283 -7.14 17.04 10.54
CA GLU A 283 -6.82 16.08 11.61
C GLU A 283 -7.78 14.88 11.60
N ALA A 284 -9.08 15.11 11.36
CA ALA A 284 -10.06 14.04 11.18
C ALA A 284 -9.72 13.16 9.97
N SER A 285 -9.32 13.79 8.85
CA SER A 285 -8.90 13.06 7.65
C SER A 285 -7.61 12.28 7.87
N LYS A 286 -6.67 12.82 8.64
CA LYS A 286 -5.41 12.16 9.01
C LYS A 286 -5.65 10.94 9.91
N ASN A 287 -6.49 11.07 10.93
CA ASN A 287 -6.90 9.95 11.78
C ASN A 287 -7.59 8.86 10.97
N LYS A 288 -8.46 9.25 10.03
CA LYS A 288 -9.09 8.30 9.10
C LYS A 288 -8.05 7.60 8.23
N VAL A 289 -7.04 8.30 7.70
CA VAL A 289 -5.95 7.67 6.94
C VAL A 289 -5.20 6.66 7.82
N GLN A 290 -4.85 7.04 9.06
CA GLN A 290 -4.18 6.15 10.00
C GLN A 290 -5.01 4.89 10.29
N ASP A 291 -6.31 5.01 10.53
CA ASP A 291 -7.20 3.87 10.76
C ASP A 291 -7.28 2.94 9.53
N LEU A 292 -7.33 3.51 8.32
CA LEU A 292 -7.37 2.74 7.08
C LEU A 292 -6.01 2.08 6.79
N GLU A 293 -4.89 2.71 7.14
CA GLU A 293 -3.54 2.12 7.06
C GLU A 293 -3.34 0.98 8.05
N ILE A 294 -3.87 1.09 9.27
CA ILE A 294 -3.87 -0.01 10.23
C ILE A 294 -4.65 -1.20 9.66
N LYS A 295 -5.86 -0.97 9.14
CA LYS A 295 -6.65 -2.01 8.47
C LYS A 295 -5.96 -2.62 7.25
N LEU A 296 -5.13 -1.84 6.55
CA LEU A 296 -4.35 -2.31 5.40
C LEU A 296 -3.20 -3.24 5.80
N ASN A 297 -2.65 -3.04 7.01
CA ASN A 297 -1.48 -3.71 7.53
C ASN A 297 -1.78 -4.86 8.51
N ASP A 298 -3.02 -4.96 9.01
CA ASP A 298 -3.45 -6.12 9.78
C ASP A 298 -3.48 -7.37 8.89
N LYS A 299 -2.47 -8.25 9.07
CA LYS A 299 -2.54 -9.63 8.61
C LYS A 299 -3.54 -10.39 9.49
N PRO A 300 -4.46 -11.19 8.92
CA PRO A 300 -5.17 -12.18 9.73
C PRO A 300 -4.14 -13.15 10.31
N LYS A 301 -3.96 -13.13 11.62
CA LYS A 301 -3.24 -14.17 12.36
C LYS A 301 -4.20 -15.33 12.57
N GLU A 302 -4.06 -16.39 11.77
CA GLU A 302 -4.58 -17.70 12.16
C GLU A 302 -3.50 -18.49 12.91
N GLU A 303 -3.87 -18.92 14.11
CA GLU A 303 -3.06 -19.78 14.98
C GLU A 303 -3.01 -21.20 14.41
N ALA A 304 -1.92 -21.54 13.70
CA ALA A 304 -1.65 -22.92 13.34
C ALA A 304 -1.14 -23.71 14.56
N LYS A 305 -1.97 -24.62 15.08
CA LYS A 305 -1.56 -25.63 16.06
C LYS A 305 -0.59 -26.62 15.41
N ALA A 306 0.69 -26.45 15.70
CA ALA A 306 1.72 -27.45 15.41
C ALA A 306 1.50 -28.69 16.31
N THR A 307 0.87 -29.72 15.76
CA THR A 307 1.18 -31.10 16.15
C THR A 307 2.28 -31.58 15.23
N ASP A 308 3.42 -31.94 15.84
CA ASP A 308 4.73 -32.20 15.23
C ASP A 308 4.66 -33.06 13.94
N GLU A 309 4.49 -32.38 12.81
CA GLU A 309 4.37 -32.90 11.45
C GLU A 309 5.59 -33.76 11.08
N SER A 310 6.74 -33.44 11.66
CA SER A 310 8.00 -34.18 11.54
C SER A 310 7.88 -35.62 12.02
N LEU A 311 7.14 -35.84 13.12
CA LEU A 311 6.98 -37.17 13.72
C LEU A 311 6.05 -38.06 12.87
N VAL A 312 5.01 -37.45 12.29
CA VAL A 312 4.06 -38.13 11.40
C VAL A 312 4.74 -38.50 10.08
N LYS A 313 5.48 -37.55 9.46
CA LYS A 313 6.28 -37.82 8.25
C LYS A 313 7.31 -38.93 8.47
N PHE A 314 8.04 -38.89 9.59
CA PHE A 314 8.98 -39.96 9.96
C PHE A 314 8.30 -41.33 10.02
N LYS A 315 7.15 -41.42 10.71
CA LYS A 315 6.43 -42.69 10.87
C LYS A 315 5.96 -43.26 9.53
N VAL A 316 5.41 -42.42 8.65
CA VAL A 316 4.95 -42.84 7.31
C VAL A 316 6.11 -43.36 6.46
N HIS A 317 7.24 -42.65 6.42
CA HIS A 317 8.41 -43.11 5.65
C HIS A 317 9.02 -44.39 6.25
N PHE A 318 9.07 -44.49 7.58
CA PHE A 318 9.57 -45.68 8.27
C PHE A 318 8.70 -46.91 7.98
N ASP A 319 7.38 -46.78 8.09
CA ASP A 319 6.43 -47.86 7.81
C ASP A 319 6.45 -48.26 6.31
N GLY A 320 6.69 -47.31 5.41
CA GLY A 320 6.93 -47.54 3.98
C GLY A 320 8.18 -48.39 3.71
N VAL A 321 9.30 -48.09 4.39
CA VAL A 321 10.53 -48.89 4.28
C VAL A 321 10.31 -50.31 4.83
N VAL A 322 9.64 -50.42 5.98
CA VAL A 322 9.35 -51.73 6.60
C VAL A 322 8.43 -52.59 5.74
N SER A 323 7.37 -51.99 5.17
CA SER A 323 6.43 -52.71 4.31
C SER A 323 7.08 -53.14 3.00
N GLY A 324 7.79 -52.24 2.30
CA GLY A 324 8.51 -52.57 1.09
C GLY A 324 9.57 -53.67 1.31
N PHE A 325 10.26 -53.63 2.45
CA PHE A 325 11.23 -54.66 2.81
C PHE A 325 10.57 -56.03 3.08
N LYS A 326 9.40 -56.06 3.73
CA LYS A 326 8.62 -57.30 3.94
C LYS A 326 8.16 -57.90 2.62
N THR A 327 7.63 -57.09 1.70
CA THR A 327 7.22 -57.54 0.37
C THR A 327 8.41 -58.11 -0.39
N LEU A 328 9.55 -57.42 -0.38
CA LEU A 328 10.78 -57.89 -1.02
C LEU A 328 11.25 -59.25 -0.48
N LEU A 329 11.13 -59.49 0.83
CA LEU A 329 11.47 -60.79 1.42
C LEU A 329 10.47 -61.89 1.00
N SER A 330 9.19 -61.56 0.89
CA SER A 330 8.16 -62.49 0.39
C SER A 330 8.44 -62.87 -1.06
N ASP A 331 8.73 -61.90 -1.92
CA ASP A 331 9.04 -62.15 -3.33
C ASP A 331 10.29 -63.04 -3.47
N VAL A 332 11.29 -62.86 -2.61
CA VAL A 332 12.49 -63.70 -2.59
C VAL A 332 12.17 -65.14 -2.17
N GLU A 333 11.14 -65.36 -1.35
CA GLU A 333 10.66 -66.70 -0.96
C GLU A 333 9.85 -67.39 -2.06
N GLU A 334 9.32 -66.63 -3.02
CA GLU A 334 8.57 -67.14 -4.17
C GLU A 334 9.49 -67.48 -5.38
N ILE A 335 10.75 -67.04 -5.36
CA ILE A 335 11.75 -67.38 -6.39
C ILE A 335 12.18 -68.85 -6.27
N ASP A 336 12.58 -69.48 -7.38
CA ASP A 336 13.11 -70.86 -7.40
C ASP A 336 14.24 -71.06 -6.36
N VAL A 337 14.17 -72.17 -5.63
CA VAL A 337 15.02 -72.49 -4.47
C VAL A 337 16.51 -72.42 -4.80
N ASN A 338 16.93 -72.76 -6.03
CA ASN A 338 18.34 -72.72 -6.43
C ASN A 338 18.86 -71.29 -6.62
N SER A 339 17.97 -70.30 -6.76
CA SER A 339 18.32 -68.89 -6.96
C SER A 339 18.06 -68.02 -5.73
N GLN A 340 17.25 -68.47 -4.76
CA GLN A 340 16.89 -67.71 -3.56
C GLN A 340 18.11 -67.22 -2.76
N GLU A 341 19.15 -68.05 -2.63
CA GLU A 341 20.34 -67.71 -1.85
C GLU A 341 21.08 -66.48 -2.42
N LYS A 342 21.12 -66.37 -3.76
CA LYS A 342 21.70 -65.22 -4.46
C LYS A 342 20.91 -63.94 -4.18
N TYR A 343 19.58 -63.99 -4.24
CA TYR A 343 18.72 -62.82 -3.99
C TYR A 343 18.69 -62.44 -2.51
N ARG A 344 18.66 -63.40 -1.59
CA ARG A 344 18.86 -63.13 -0.14
C ARG A 344 20.22 -62.48 0.12
N GLY A 345 21.27 -62.90 -0.60
CA GLY A 345 22.59 -62.26 -0.57
C GLY A 345 22.57 -60.81 -1.03
N ALA A 346 21.85 -60.50 -2.12
CA ALA A 346 21.68 -59.12 -2.60
C ALA A 346 20.92 -58.23 -1.60
N VAL A 347 19.84 -58.76 -0.98
CA VAL A 347 19.08 -58.06 0.06
C VAL A 347 19.94 -57.78 1.29
N LYS A 348 20.75 -58.76 1.75
CA LYS A 348 21.73 -58.56 2.83
C LYS A 348 22.77 -57.48 2.48
N GLY A 349 23.24 -57.46 1.24
CA GLY A 349 24.17 -56.43 0.76
C GLY A 349 23.55 -55.02 0.80
N LEU A 350 22.27 -54.89 0.45
CA LEU A 350 21.54 -53.62 0.53
C LEU A 350 21.39 -53.15 1.99
N LEU A 351 21.02 -54.05 2.91
CA LEU A 351 20.93 -53.73 4.34
C LEU A 351 22.26 -53.22 4.92
N ASN A 352 23.37 -53.89 4.59
CA ASN A 352 24.70 -53.46 5.06
C ASN A 352 25.10 -52.08 4.52
N LYS A 353 24.68 -51.72 3.29
CA LYS A 353 24.88 -50.37 2.76
C LYS A 353 24.02 -49.35 3.51
N MET A 354 22.75 -49.66 3.78
CA MET A 354 21.85 -48.78 4.52
C MET A 354 22.33 -48.54 5.96
N LEU A 355 22.87 -49.57 6.62
CA LEU A 355 23.55 -49.48 7.92
C LEU A 355 24.81 -48.59 7.90
N GLY A 356 25.35 -48.23 6.73
CA GLY A 356 26.46 -47.28 6.63
C GLY A 356 26.01 -45.82 6.52
N PHE A 357 24.71 -45.55 6.30
CA PHE A 357 24.13 -44.21 6.19
C PHE A 357 23.41 -43.75 7.47
N VAL A 358 23.32 -44.62 8.47
CA VAL A 358 22.74 -44.40 9.80
C VAL A 358 23.83 -44.71 10.82
#